data_AF-A0A7Z7BXJ8-F1
#
_entry.id   AF-A0A7Z7BXJ8-F1
#
_cell.length_a   1.000
_cell.length_b   1.000
_cell.length_c   1.000
_cell.angle_alpha   90.00
_cell.angle_beta   90.00
_cell.angle_gamma   90.00
#
_symmetry.space_group_name_H-M   'P 1'
#
loop_
_entity.id
_entity.type
_entity.pdbx_description
1 polymer ?
#
loop_
_entity_poly.entity_id
_entity_poly.type
_entity_poly.pdbx_seq_one_letter_code
_entity_poly.pdbx_strand_id
1 'polypeptide(L)'
;MKSASVVSEDNDLFEKFASLLAENGGQRTPDMAQLVDAEGRMLTVFAMTSDEWLAELQLPPETPERTVGRPPVSPLSSLTACTVECRWETVFVSWVQRLARQSSTDVWVLDGDDVLWASDQLDADALRL
;
A
#
# COMPACT_ATOMS: atom_id res chain seq x y z
N MET A 1 -2.66 -8.27 -12.94
CA MET A 1 -3.32 -7.25 -12.10
C MET A 1 -2.41 -6.03 -12.07
N LYS A 2 -2.91 -4.88 -11.66
CA LYS A 2 -2.05 -3.72 -11.37
C LYS A 2 -1.64 -3.78 -9.89
N SER A 3 -0.49 -3.23 -9.52
CA SER A 3 0.07 -3.37 -8.17
C SER A 3 0.81 -2.11 -7.71
N ALA A 4 0.63 -1.75 -6.44
CA ALA A 4 1.43 -0.72 -5.79
C ALA A 4 1.93 -1.23 -4.43
N SER A 5 3.01 -0.63 -3.94
CA SER A 5 3.48 -0.89 -2.59
C SER A 5 2.87 0.13 -1.62
N VAL A 6 2.31 -0.35 -0.52
CA VAL A 6 1.90 0.50 0.60
C VAL A 6 2.97 0.38 1.67
N VAL A 7 3.47 1.52 2.16
CA VAL A 7 4.59 1.57 3.10
C VAL A 7 4.27 2.43 4.33
N SER A 8 4.86 2.08 5.46
CA SER A 8 4.70 2.79 6.73
C SER A 8 5.85 2.49 7.69
N GLU A 9 6.00 3.32 8.73
CA GLU A 9 6.86 3.03 9.89
C GLU A 9 6.24 1.97 10.83
N ASP A 10 5.02 1.50 10.52
CA ASP A 10 4.30 0.48 11.27
C ASP A 10 4.79 -0.93 10.93
N ASN A 11 5.44 -1.60 11.88
CA ASN A 11 5.87 -2.99 11.70
C ASN A 11 4.69 -3.97 11.52
N ASP A 12 3.49 -3.59 11.94
CA ASP A 12 2.27 -4.38 11.80
C ASP A 12 1.42 -3.93 10.60
N LEU A 13 2.01 -3.25 9.60
CA LEU A 13 1.29 -2.69 8.45
C LEU A 13 0.40 -3.72 7.73
N PHE A 14 0.98 -4.86 7.36
CA PHE A 14 0.24 -5.95 6.72
C PHE A 14 -0.89 -6.45 7.62
N GLU A 15 -0.59 -6.70 8.90
CA GLU A 15 -1.54 -7.22 9.88
C GLU A 15 -2.75 -6.31 10.04
N LYS A 16 -2.53 -4.99 10.07
CA LYS A 16 -3.59 -3.98 10.14
C LYS A 16 -4.41 -3.92 8.86
N PHE A 17 -3.75 -3.95 7.70
CA PHE A 17 -4.46 -3.92 6.42
C PHE A 17 -5.28 -5.20 6.21
N ALA A 18 -4.69 -6.36 6.48
CA ALA A 18 -5.35 -7.66 6.38
C ALA A 18 -6.55 -7.76 7.32
N SER A 19 -6.41 -7.27 8.56
CA SER A 19 -7.52 -7.25 9.53
C SER A 19 -8.63 -6.31 9.08
N LEU A 20 -8.29 -5.13 8.57
CA LEU A 20 -9.26 -4.19 7.99
C LEU A 20 -10.06 -4.83 6.84
N LEU A 21 -9.42 -5.58 5.94
CA LEU A 21 -10.16 -6.28 4.88
C LEU A 21 -11.05 -7.40 5.43
N ALA A 22 -10.55 -8.20 6.37
CA ALA A 22 -11.29 -9.29 6.99
C ALA A 22 -12.54 -8.79 7.74
N GLU A 23 -12.43 -7.70 8.48
CA GLU A 23 -13.55 -7.03 9.18
C GLU A 23 -14.66 -6.55 8.23
N ASN A 24 -14.33 -6.36 6.95
CA ASN A 24 -15.26 -5.92 5.92
C ASN A 24 -15.69 -7.06 4.98
N GLY A 25 -15.57 -8.31 5.43
CA GLY A 25 -16.02 -9.49 4.69
C GLY A 25 -14.97 -10.12 3.77
N GLY A 26 -13.72 -9.68 3.88
CA GLY A 26 -12.60 -10.28 3.17
C GLY A 26 -12.18 -11.64 3.75
N GLN A 27 -11.37 -12.35 2.97
CA GLN A 27 -10.68 -13.57 3.39
C GLN A 27 -9.23 -13.25 3.75
N ARG A 28 -8.69 -13.98 4.73
CA ARG A 28 -7.33 -13.78 5.22
C ARG A 28 -6.61 -15.11 5.40
N THR A 29 -5.37 -15.16 4.95
CA THR A 29 -4.34 -16.18 5.22
C THR A 29 -3.17 -15.51 5.97
N PRO A 30 -2.13 -16.26 6.38
CA PRO A 30 -0.96 -15.66 7.04
C PRO A 30 -0.19 -14.66 6.17
N ASP A 31 -0.22 -14.83 4.86
CA ASP A 31 0.59 -14.12 3.87
C ASP A 31 -0.23 -13.23 2.92
N MET A 32 -1.55 -13.27 3.01
CA MET A 32 -2.42 -12.58 2.07
C MET A 32 -3.79 -12.28 2.66
N ALA A 33 -4.40 -11.18 2.25
CA ALA A 33 -5.79 -10.87 2.51
C ALA A 33 -6.46 -10.36 1.25
N GLN A 34 -7.69 -10.79 0.99
CA GLN A 34 -8.43 -10.44 -0.21
C GLN A 34 -9.84 -10.02 0.14
N LEU A 35 -10.31 -8.96 -0.50
CA LEU A 35 -11.70 -8.53 -0.47
C LEU A 35 -12.26 -8.47 -1.89
N VAL A 36 -13.47 -9.01 -2.06
CA VAL A 36 -14.28 -8.80 -3.25
C VAL A 36 -15.54 -8.07 -2.81
N ASP A 37 -15.77 -6.88 -3.36
CA ASP A 37 -16.94 -6.08 -3.00
C ASP A 37 -18.22 -6.53 -3.73
N ALA A 38 -19.34 -5.86 -3.45
CA ALA A 38 -20.64 -6.18 -4.04
C ALA A 38 -20.71 -5.97 -5.56
N GLU A 39 -19.79 -5.19 -6.15
CA GLU A 39 -19.68 -4.97 -7.58
C GLU A 39 -18.71 -5.98 -8.25
N GLY A 40 -18.15 -6.92 -7.48
CA GLY A 40 -17.17 -7.88 -7.95
C GLY A 40 -15.77 -7.29 -8.12
N ARG A 41 -15.49 -6.11 -7.56
CA ARG A 41 -14.15 -5.50 -7.60
C ARG A 41 -13.29 -6.13 -6.51
N MET A 42 -12.09 -6.51 -6.90
CA MET A 42 -11.15 -7.26 -6.07
C MET A 42 -9.97 -6.37 -5.65
N LEU A 43 -9.57 -6.51 -4.39
CA LEU A 43 -8.34 -5.98 -3.83
C LEU A 43 -7.67 -7.08 -3.02
N THR A 44 -6.38 -7.31 -3.28
CA THR A 44 -5.56 -8.30 -2.57
C THR A 44 -4.34 -7.60 -1.98
N VAL A 45 -4.04 -7.86 -0.71
CA VAL A 45 -2.85 -7.39 0.01
C VAL A 45 -1.99 -8.60 0.30
N PHE A 46 -0.71 -8.51 -0.02
CA PHE A 46 0.29 -9.54 0.22
C PHE A 46 1.27 -9.07 1.30
N ALA A 47 1.55 -9.94 2.26
CA ALA A 47 2.65 -9.73 3.18
C ALA A 47 3.95 -9.67 2.39
N MET A 48 4.83 -8.74 2.75
CA MET A 48 6.12 -8.57 2.11
C MET A 48 7.14 -8.19 3.17
N THR A 49 8.33 -8.78 3.10
CA THR A 49 9.44 -8.32 3.91
C THR A 49 10.10 -7.10 3.28
N SER A 50 10.73 -6.24 4.09
CA SER A 50 11.46 -5.07 3.56
C SER A 50 12.57 -5.47 2.58
N ASP A 51 13.22 -6.62 2.79
CA ASP A 51 14.26 -7.15 1.89
C ASP A 51 13.70 -7.57 0.53
N GLU A 52 12.55 -8.26 0.51
CA GLU A 52 11.85 -8.64 -0.73
C GLU A 52 11.40 -7.40 -1.50
N TRP A 53 10.82 -6.42 -0.80
CA TRP A 53 10.36 -5.18 -1.40
C TRP A 53 11.50 -4.39 -2.05
N LEU A 54 12.62 -4.22 -1.35
CA LEU A 54 13.80 -3.53 -1.89
C LEU A 54 14.40 -4.27 -3.09
N ALA A 55 14.36 -5.60 -3.10
CA ALA A 55 14.81 -6.40 -4.23
C ALA A 55 13.90 -6.24 -5.46
N GLU A 56 12.58 -6.14 -5.26
CA GLU A 56 11.59 -5.96 -6.34
C GLU A 56 11.70 -4.59 -7.02
N LEU A 57 11.99 -3.54 -6.25
CA LEU A 57 11.99 -2.19 -6.80
C LEU A 57 13.02 -1.97 -7.90
N GLN A 58 14.13 -2.72 -7.95
CA GLN A 58 15.26 -2.49 -8.88
C GLN A 58 15.79 -1.03 -8.93
N LEU A 59 15.23 -0.14 -8.10
CA LEU A 59 15.63 1.23 -7.91
C LEU A 59 16.89 1.26 -7.06
N PRO A 60 17.81 2.22 -7.30
CA PRO A 60 18.80 2.54 -6.29
C PRO A 60 18.07 2.84 -4.97
N PRO A 61 18.52 2.28 -3.83
CA PRO A 61 17.68 1.97 -2.66
C PRO A 61 17.06 3.16 -1.89
N GLU A 62 17.02 4.38 -2.42
CA GLU A 62 16.79 5.57 -1.58
C GLU A 62 15.92 6.68 -2.17
N THR A 63 15.49 6.64 -3.45
CA THR A 63 14.74 7.80 -3.98
C THR A 63 13.63 7.42 -4.97
N PRO A 64 12.36 7.74 -4.67
CA PRO A 64 11.31 7.71 -5.68
C PRO A 64 11.62 8.73 -6.78
N GLU A 65 11.05 8.57 -7.99
CA GLU A 65 11.19 9.58 -9.05
C GLU A 65 10.61 10.94 -8.60
N ARG A 66 9.54 10.88 -7.81
CA ARG A 66 8.85 12.05 -7.26
C ARG A 66 8.11 11.71 -5.97
N THR A 67 8.00 12.69 -5.09
CA THR A 67 7.12 12.62 -3.91
C THR A 67 5.95 13.60 -4.05
N VAL A 68 4.74 13.14 -3.73
CA VAL A 68 3.51 13.94 -3.64
C VAL A 68 3.05 13.97 -2.18
N GLY A 69 2.96 15.16 -1.61
CA GLY A 69 2.68 15.35 -0.19
C GLY A 69 3.95 15.33 0.68
N ARG A 70 3.81 14.94 1.94
CA ARG A 70 4.95 14.89 2.88
C ARG A 70 5.77 13.61 2.69
N PRO A 71 7.11 13.70 2.55
CA PRO A 71 7.95 12.51 2.53
C PRO A 71 7.98 11.83 3.91
N PRO A 72 8.33 10.54 3.98
CA PRO A 72 8.61 9.87 5.25
C PRO A 72 9.81 10.52 5.95
N VAL A 73 9.80 10.50 7.28
CA VAL A 73 10.92 10.98 8.11
C VAL A 73 12.08 9.99 8.03
N SER A 74 11.75 8.70 8.08
CA SER A 74 12.70 7.60 7.96
C SER A 74 12.99 7.27 6.49
N PRO A 75 14.21 6.78 6.16
CA PRO A 75 14.53 6.37 4.79
C PRO A 75 13.62 5.23 4.34
N LEU A 76 13.31 5.16 3.04
CA LEU A 76 12.42 4.13 2.48
C LEU A 76 12.85 2.71 2.86
N SER A 77 14.16 2.43 2.83
CA SER A 77 14.73 1.13 3.20
C SER A 77 14.48 0.68 4.64
N SER A 78 14.03 1.58 5.53
CA SER A 78 13.67 1.27 6.91
C SER A 78 12.16 1.09 7.13
N LEU A 79 11.34 1.33 6.09
CA LEU A 79 9.90 1.19 6.19
C LEU A 79 9.46 -0.28 6.04
N THR A 80 8.32 -0.59 6.63
CA THR A 80 7.60 -1.83 6.35
C THR A 80 6.74 -1.63 5.12
N ALA A 81 6.70 -2.65 4.25
CA ALA A 81 5.96 -2.62 3.00
C ALA A 81 4.97 -3.79 2.91
N CYS A 82 3.91 -3.59 2.14
CA CYS A 82 3.07 -4.67 1.62
C CYS A 82 2.70 -4.36 0.18
N THR A 83 2.61 -5.39 -0.65
CA THR A 83 2.19 -5.23 -2.04
C THR A 83 0.68 -5.40 -2.14
N VAL A 84 0.04 -4.49 -2.86
CA VAL A 84 -1.40 -4.47 -3.02
C VAL A 84 -1.73 -4.58 -4.50
N GLU A 85 -2.44 -5.63 -4.87
CA GLU A 85 -2.98 -5.78 -6.20
C GLU A 85 -4.43 -5.31 -6.26
N CYS A 86 -4.71 -4.37 -7.15
CA CYS A 86 -6.05 -3.89 -7.42
C CYS A 86 -6.15 -3.35 -8.85
N ARG A 87 -7.25 -3.60 -9.54
CA ARG A 87 -7.45 -3.07 -10.90
C ARG A 87 -8.01 -1.63 -10.91
N TRP A 88 -8.63 -1.19 -9.81
CA TRP A 88 -9.37 0.07 -9.73
C TRP A 88 -8.73 1.01 -8.73
N GLU A 89 -8.17 2.12 -9.22
CA GLU A 89 -7.48 3.14 -8.44
C GLU A 89 -8.40 3.75 -7.37
N THR A 90 -9.67 3.98 -7.68
CA THR A 90 -10.65 4.51 -6.71
C THR A 90 -10.90 3.56 -5.54
N VAL A 91 -10.94 2.24 -5.80
CA VAL A 91 -11.07 1.21 -4.77
C VAL A 91 -9.80 1.18 -3.93
N PHE A 92 -8.64 1.13 -4.57
CA PHE A 92 -7.34 1.14 -3.91
C PHE A 92 -7.18 2.36 -2.98
N VAL A 93 -7.38 3.57 -3.51
CA VAL A 93 -7.25 4.83 -2.76
C VAL A 93 -8.19 4.85 -1.55
N SER A 94 -9.45 4.44 -1.73
CA SER A 94 -10.43 4.35 -0.64
C SER A 94 -9.93 3.45 0.49
N TRP A 95 -9.38 2.27 0.17
CA TRP A 95 -8.87 1.33 1.17
C TRP A 95 -7.60 1.81 1.86
N VAL A 96 -6.64 2.36 1.12
CA VAL A 96 -5.43 2.94 1.72
C VAL A 96 -5.76 4.13 2.63
N GLN A 97 -6.70 4.98 2.24
CA GLN A 97 -7.15 6.08 3.11
C GLN A 97 -7.90 5.59 4.35
N ARG A 98 -8.62 4.46 4.27
CA ARG A 98 -9.23 3.83 5.46
C ARG A 98 -8.15 3.26 6.40
N LEU A 99 -7.13 2.60 5.85
CA LEU A 99 -5.97 2.13 6.61
C LEU A 99 -5.27 3.30 7.30
N ALA A 100 -4.91 4.36 6.56
CA ALA A 100 -4.23 5.53 7.08
C ALA A 100 -4.98 6.23 8.23
N ARG A 101 -6.33 6.23 8.21
CA ARG A 101 -7.15 6.79 9.30
C ARG A 101 -7.14 5.93 10.57
N GLN A 102 -6.83 4.64 10.46
CA GLN A 102 -6.76 3.70 11.59
C GLN A 102 -5.33 3.50 12.09
N SER A 103 -4.34 3.80 11.25
CA SER A 103 -2.93 3.75 11.62
C SER A 103 -2.54 4.88 12.57
N SER A 104 -1.65 4.56 13.51
CA SER A 104 -1.02 5.53 14.40
C SER A 104 0.19 6.24 13.76
N THR A 105 0.64 5.73 12.62
CA THR A 105 1.75 6.23 11.83
C THR A 105 1.26 6.64 10.44
N ASP A 106 2.07 7.44 9.77
CA ASP A 106 1.81 7.84 8.40
C ASP A 106 1.90 6.63 7.44
N VAL A 107 1.09 6.68 6.40
CA VAL A 107 1.04 5.68 5.33
C VAL A 107 1.33 6.37 4.01
N TRP A 108 2.18 5.75 3.20
CA TRP A 108 2.52 6.18 1.84
C TRP A 108 2.25 5.06 0.84
N VAL A 109 2.14 5.43 -0.43
CA VAL A 109 2.01 4.52 -1.56
C VAL A 109 3.14 4.80 -2.54
N LEU A 110 3.93 3.79 -2.89
CA LEU A 110 4.81 3.83 -4.05
C LEU A 110 4.05 3.17 -5.21
N ASP A 111 3.75 3.97 -6.21
CA ASP A 111 2.95 3.55 -7.36
C ASP A 111 3.84 2.97 -8.48
N GLY A 112 3.24 2.47 -9.57
CA GLY A 112 3.94 1.82 -10.68
C GLY A 112 4.78 2.74 -11.57
N ASP A 113 4.70 4.07 -11.36
CA ASP A 113 5.56 5.07 -12.01
C ASP A 113 6.64 5.59 -11.03
N ASP A 114 6.92 4.84 -9.95
CA ASP A 114 7.88 5.19 -8.90
C ASP A 114 7.59 6.55 -8.21
N VAL A 115 6.31 6.94 -8.16
CA VAL A 115 5.86 8.13 -7.44
C VAL A 115 5.44 7.73 -6.03
N LEU A 116 6.01 8.40 -5.03
CA LEU A 116 5.66 8.22 -3.62
C LEU A 116 4.56 9.21 -3.20
N TRP A 117 3.39 8.69 -2.83
CA TRP A 117 2.23 9.47 -2.43
C TRP A 117 2.01 9.38 -0.92
N ALA A 118 1.90 10.51 -0.24
CA ALA A 118 1.30 10.54 1.08
C ALA A 118 -0.18 10.17 0.98
N SER A 119 -0.67 9.33 1.91
CA SER A 119 -2.05 8.82 1.88
C SER A 119 -3.14 9.90 1.88
N ASP A 120 -2.86 11.08 2.45
CA ASP A 120 -3.75 12.24 2.47
C ASP A 120 -3.72 13.08 1.17
N GLN A 121 -2.86 12.74 0.21
CA GLN A 121 -2.73 13.37 -1.10
C GLN A 121 -2.95 12.38 -2.26
N LEU A 122 -3.42 11.16 -1.99
CA LEU A 122 -3.77 10.19 -3.02
C LEU A 122 -4.88 10.72 -3.93
N ASP A 123 -4.61 10.70 -5.24
CA ASP A 123 -5.55 11.06 -6.30
C ASP A 123 -5.74 9.87 -7.23
N ALA A 124 -6.96 9.33 -7.29
CA ALA A 124 -7.27 8.13 -8.08
C ALA A 124 -7.16 8.36 -9.60
N ASP A 125 -7.25 9.60 -10.09
CA ASP A 125 -7.12 9.90 -11.53
C ASP A 125 -5.64 9.98 -11.96
N ALA A 126 -4.77 10.39 -11.03
CA ALA A 126 -3.34 10.56 -11.26
C ALA A 126 -2.50 9.32 -10.91
N LEU A 127 -2.90 8.57 -9.88
CA LEU A 127 -2.22 7.37 -9.42
C LEU A 127 -2.07 6.32 -10.53
N ARG A 128 -0.94 5.62 -10.55
CA ARG A 128 -0.71 4.47 -11.44
C ARG A 128 -0.43 3.23 -10.62
N LEU A 129 -1.38 2.31 -10.58
CA LEU A 129 -1.14 0.95 -10.09
C LEU A 129 -0.45 0.12 -11.18
#